data_AF-A0A519KS39-F1
#
_entry.id   AF-A0A519KS39-F1
#
_cell.length_a   1.000
_cell.length_b   1.000
_cell.length_c   1.000
_cell.angle_alpha   90.00
_cell.angle_beta   90.00
_cell.angle_gamma   90.00
#
_symmetry.space_group_name_H-M   'P 1'
#
loop_
_entity.id
_entity.type
_entity.pdbx_description
1 polymer ?
#
loop_
_entity_poly.entity_id
_entity_poly.type
_entity_poly.pdbx_seq_one_letter_code
_entity_poly.pdbx_strand_id
1 'polypeptide(L)'
;RENNIPYFGICFGMQMAVIEAARNLAGYPKASSTEFGPTSEPVVGLMTEWTQGNQRVLRQQGGDLGGTMRLGAYESTLKPGSKIAEMYGATTISERHRHRYEVNINYREAIEEKGGLIFAGLSPDGVLPETVERTDHPWFIGVQYHPELKSRPFAPHPLFAGFIAAAVVQSRLV
;
A
#
# COMPACT_ATOMS: atom_id res chain seq x y z
N ARG A 1 -5.19 -4.86 13.09
CA ARG A 1 -6.17 -5.79 12.48
C ARG A 1 -6.95 -6.54 13.53
N GLU A 2 -6.31 -7.37 14.37
CA GLU A 2 -7.01 -8.33 15.26
C GLU A 2 -7.94 -7.68 16.31
N ASN A 3 -7.60 -6.49 16.79
CA ASN A 3 -8.41 -5.78 17.79
C ASN A 3 -9.46 -4.83 17.19
N ASN A 4 -9.72 -4.90 15.87
CA ASN A 4 -10.68 -4.04 15.17
C ASN A 4 -10.43 -2.52 15.33
N ILE A 5 -9.21 -2.13 15.68
CA ILE A 5 -8.81 -0.72 15.83
C ILE A 5 -8.63 -0.11 14.44
N PRO A 6 -9.31 1.00 14.09
CA PRO A 6 -9.12 1.70 12.83
C PRO A 6 -7.64 1.89 12.49
N TYR A 7 -7.26 1.55 11.26
CA TYR A 7 -5.88 1.60 10.81
C TYR A 7 -5.74 2.40 9.51
N PHE A 8 -4.87 3.42 9.53
CA PHE A 8 -4.48 4.18 8.34
C PHE A 8 -2.96 4.10 8.12
N GLY A 9 -2.53 3.33 7.13
CA GLY A 9 -1.11 3.20 6.76
C GLY A 9 -0.74 4.10 5.60
N ILE A 10 0.22 5.00 5.78
CA ILE A 10 0.72 5.90 4.72
C ILE A 10 2.12 5.47 4.30
N CYS A 11 2.34 5.35 2.99
CA CYS A 11 3.59 4.95 2.37
C CYS A 11 4.14 3.66 2.99
N PHE A 12 5.19 3.76 3.79
CA PHE A 12 5.76 2.64 4.53
C PHE A 12 4.73 1.91 5.43
N GLY A 13 3.72 2.63 5.95
CA GLY A 13 2.61 2.02 6.69
C GLY A 13 1.74 1.09 5.82
N MET A 14 1.51 1.42 4.54
CA MET A 14 0.85 0.49 3.62
C MET A 14 1.72 -0.75 3.39
N GLN A 15 3.01 -0.56 3.16
CA GLN A 15 3.96 -1.66 2.94
C GLN A 15 3.97 -2.64 4.13
N MET A 16 3.95 -2.12 5.37
CA MET A 16 3.88 -2.97 6.56
C MET A 16 2.56 -3.73 6.67
N ALA A 17 1.43 -3.13 6.27
CA ALA A 17 0.15 -3.83 6.25
C ALA A 17 0.15 -5.01 5.25
N VAL A 18 0.78 -4.82 4.08
CA VAL A 18 0.94 -5.88 3.08
C VAL A 18 1.85 -6.99 3.60
N ILE A 19 2.98 -6.65 4.23
CA ILE A 19 3.87 -7.63 4.86
C ILE A 19 3.16 -8.39 5.99
N GLU A 20 2.37 -7.71 6.83
CA GLU A 20 1.60 -8.35 7.91
C GLU A 20 0.62 -9.38 7.35
N ALA A 21 -0.15 -9.02 6.32
CA ALA A 21 -1.09 -9.92 5.67
C ALA A 21 -0.36 -11.11 5.02
N ALA A 22 0.78 -10.87 4.38
CA ALA A 22 1.60 -11.92 3.77
C ALA A 22 2.13 -12.90 4.82
N ARG A 23 2.72 -12.38 5.91
CA ARG A 23 3.34 -13.16 7.00
C ARG A 23 2.34 -14.00 7.77
N ASN A 24 1.26 -13.38 8.21
CA ASN A 24 0.39 -13.99 9.21
C ASN A 24 -0.77 -14.78 8.59
N LEU A 25 -1.18 -14.44 7.37
CA LEU A 25 -2.42 -14.97 6.79
C LEU A 25 -2.22 -15.63 5.42
N ALA A 26 -1.32 -15.11 4.57
CA ALA A 26 -1.15 -15.62 3.21
C ALA A 26 -0.11 -16.75 3.06
N GLY A 27 0.58 -17.13 4.15
CA GLY A 27 1.51 -18.26 4.16
C GLY A 27 2.95 -17.92 3.75
N TYR A 28 3.36 -16.65 3.90
CA TYR A 28 4.73 -16.18 3.62
C TYR A 28 5.42 -15.74 4.93
N PRO A 29 5.81 -16.68 5.81
CA PRO A 29 6.33 -16.35 7.15
C PRO A 29 7.62 -15.53 7.14
N LYS A 30 8.35 -15.49 6.01
CA LYS A 30 9.58 -14.70 5.81
C LYS A 30 9.33 -13.44 4.96
N ALA A 31 8.09 -13.14 4.58
CA ALA A 31 7.73 -11.98 3.78
C ALA A 31 8.42 -10.74 4.34
N SER A 32 9.19 -9.98 3.56
CA SER A 32 9.88 -8.80 4.07
C SER A 32 10.05 -7.73 2.99
N SER A 33 10.55 -6.58 3.40
CA SER A 33 11.10 -5.58 2.48
C SER A 33 12.59 -5.85 2.27
N THR A 34 13.08 -5.72 1.03
CA THR A 34 14.52 -5.72 0.75
C THR A 34 15.23 -4.50 1.32
N GLU A 35 14.48 -3.47 1.76
CA GLU A 35 14.98 -2.35 2.57
C GLU A 35 15.61 -2.83 3.89
N PHE A 36 15.13 -3.94 4.46
CA PHE A 36 15.67 -4.53 5.68
C PHE A 36 16.82 -5.52 5.44
N GLY A 37 17.27 -5.66 4.19
CA GLY A 37 18.26 -6.63 3.77
C GLY A 37 17.64 -7.84 3.06
N PRO A 38 18.47 -8.84 2.71
CA PRO A 38 18.04 -9.98 1.91
C PRO A 38 16.93 -10.79 2.59
N THR A 39 15.90 -11.15 1.83
CA THR A 39 14.84 -12.09 2.25
C THR A 39 14.56 -13.08 1.12
N SER A 40 14.11 -14.30 1.46
CA SER A 40 13.61 -15.26 0.48
C SER A 40 12.21 -14.93 -0.01
N GLU A 41 11.49 -14.04 0.66
CA GLU A 41 10.11 -13.63 0.33
C GLU A 41 10.03 -12.10 0.24
N PRO A 42 10.60 -11.48 -0.82
CA PRO A 42 10.60 -10.03 -0.98
C PRO A 42 9.21 -9.54 -1.43
N VAL A 43 8.35 -9.25 -0.46
CA VAL A 43 7.01 -8.69 -0.69
C VAL A 43 7.08 -7.20 -1.02
N VAL A 44 8.10 -6.52 -0.50
CA VAL A 44 8.39 -5.11 -0.81
C VAL A 44 9.83 -5.01 -1.26
N GLY A 45 10.09 -4.19 -2.28
CA GLY A 45 11.39 -4.16 -2.94
C GLY A 45 11.47 -3.10 -4.03
N LEU A 46 12.66 -2.89 -4.58
CA LEU A 46 12.89 -1.93 -5.65
C LEU A 46 12.34 -2.50 -6.97
N MET A 47 11.77 -1.66 -7.84
CA MET A 47 11.19 -2.13 -9.11
C MET A 47 12.16 -2.96 -9.97
N THR A 48 13.44 -2.59 -9.95
CA THR A 48 14.52 -3.29 -10.66
C THR A 48 14.78 -4.71 -10.14
N GLU A 49 14.29 -5.06 -8.95
CA GLU A 49 14.41 -6.40 -8.37
C GLU A 49 13.40 -7.38 -8.96
N TRP A 50 12.27 -6.87 -9.50
CA TRP A 50 11.21 -7.70 -10.09
C TRP A 50 11.50 -8.08 -11.55
N THR A 51 12.25 -7.26 -12.27
CA THR A 51 12.61 -7.48 -13.67
C THR A 51 13.88 -8.32 -13.78
N GLN A 52 13.85 -9.61 -13.44
CA GLN A 52 15.04 -10.44 -13.69
C GLN A 52 14.79 -11.94 -13.91
N GLY A 53 14.21 -12.22 -15.09
CA GLY A 53 14.17 -13.54 -15.70
C GLY A 53 15.25 -13.80 -16.77
N ASN A 54 16.23 -12.90 -17.03
CA ASN A 54 17.46 -13.28 -17.75
C ASN A 54 18.62 -12.25 -17.83
N GLN A 55 18.52 -11.03 -17.27
CA GLN A 55 19.68 -10.13 -17.15
C GLN A 55 19.65 -9.31 -15.85
N ARG A 56 20.24 -9.89 -14.79
CA ARG A 56 21.55 -9.47 -14.30
C ARG A 56 21.96 -7.99 -14.18
N VAL A 57 21.14 -6.93 -14.19
CA VAL A 57 21.66 -5.57 -13.89
C VAL A 57 21.96 -5.47 -12.39
N LEU A 58 23.01 -6.16 -11.96
CA LEU A 58 23.67 -5.98 -10.68
C LEU A 58 24.42 -4.65 -10.73
N ARG A 59 23.79 -3.55 -10.31
CA ARG A 59 24.56 -2.39 -9.85
C ARG A 59 25.04 -2.68 -8.43
N GLN A 60 26.34 -2.51 -8.22
CA GLN A 60 27.05 -2.90 -7.00
C GLN A 60 26.41 -2.30 -5.73
N GLN A 61 26.40 -3.07 -4.64
CA GLN A 61 26.18 -2.57 -3.29
C GLN A 61 27.16 -1.42 -3.02
N GLY A 62 26.66 -0.18 -3.01
CA GLY A 62 27.45 1.03 -2.76
C GLY A 62 27.27 2.16 -3.78
N GLY A 63 26.62 1.92 -4.93
CA GLY A 63 26.22 2.96 -5.88
C GLY A 63 24.72 3.27 -5.76
N ASP A 64 24.34 4.53 -6.08
CA ASP A 64 22.98 5.08 -6.07
C ASP A 64 21.89 4.00 -5.98
N LEU A 65 21.27 3.90 -4.80
CA LEU A 65 20.23 2.92 -4.48
C LEU A 65 19.30 2.76 -5.70
N GLY A 66 19.44 1.62 -6.39
CA GLY A 66 18.69 1.32 -7.61
C GLY A 66 17.19 1.46 -7.37
N GLY A 67 16.42 1.68 -8.44
CA GLY A 67 15.01 2.08 -8.35
C GLY A 67 14.84 3.59 -8.39
N THR A 68 14.34 4.09 -9.52
CA THR A 68 14.03 5.52 -9.68
C THR A 68 12.99 5.94 -8.64
N MET A 69 13.31 6.96 -7.82
CA MET A 69 12.37 7.55 -6.87
C MET A 69 11.07 7.97 -7.59
N ARG A 70 9.92 7.52 -7.10
CA ARG A 70 8.63 8.11 -7.47
C ARG A 70 8.41 9.35 -6.63
N LEU A 71 8.55 10.51 -7.27
CA LEU A 71 8.45 11.81 -6.64
C LEU A 71 7.53 12.70 -7.47
N GLY A 72 6.40 13.09 -6.91
CA GLY A 72 5.43 13.94 -7.59
C GLY A 72 4.04 13.34 -7.65
N ALA A 73 3.18 13.91 -8.49
CA ALA A 73 1.81 13.44 -8.65
C ALA A 73 1.75 12.28 -9.65
N TYR A 74 1.10 11.19 -9.27
CA TYR A 74 0.84 10.04 -10.13
C TYR A 74 -0.64 9.69 -10.07
N GLU A 75 -1.17 9.15 -11.17
CA GLU A 75 -2.54 8.66 -11.22
C GLU A 75 -2.66 7.26 -10.61
N SER A 76 -3.84 6.95 -10.07
CA SER A 76 -4.21 5.61 -9.63
C SER A 76 -5.65 5.31 -10.03
N THR A 77 -5.87 4.09 -10.51
CA THR A 77 -7.18 3.53 -10.83
C THR A 77 -7.67 2.72 -9.64
N LEU A 78 -8.75 3.19 -9.01
CA LEU A 78 -9.40 2.54 -7.87
C LEU A 78 -10.45 1.53 -8.34
N LYS A 79 -10.58 0.44 -7.59
CA LYS A 79 -11.58 -0.61 -7.80
C LYS A 79 -12.99 -0.04 -7.52
N PRO A 80 -13.95 -0.13 -8.46
CA PRO A 80 -15.32 0.28 -8.21
C PRO A 80 -15.93 -0.46 -7.01
N GLY A 81 -16.66 0.27 -6.17
CA GLY A 81 -17.27 -0.27 -4.94
C GLY A 81 -16.29 -0.53 -3.78
N SER A 82 -15.02 -0.12 -3.92
CA SER A 82 -14.09 -0.10 -2.79
C SER A 82 -14.41 1.06 -1.84
N LYS A 83 -14.10 0.90 -0.56
CA LYS A 83 -14.31 1.93 0.46
C LYS A 83 -13.52 3.19 0.11
N ILE A 84 -12.31 3.04 -0.44
CA ILE A 84 -11.51 4.16 -0.90
C ILE A 84 -12.15 4.89 -2.09
N ALA A 85 -12.69 4.19 -3.10
CA ALA A 85 -13.36 4.84 -4.23
C ALA A 85 -14.60 5.63 -3.79
N GLU A 86 -15.36 5.12 -2.82
CA GLU A 86 -16.50 5.82 -2.21
C GLU A 86 -16.06 7.10 -1.50
N MET A 87 -14.96 7.07 -0.74
CA MET A 87 -14.43 8.25 -0.03
C MET A 87 -13.96 9.35 -0.98
N TYR A 88 -13.34 8.99 -2.10
CA TYR A 88 -12.95 9.96 -3.13
C TYR A 88 -14.13 10.41 -4.00
N GLY A 89 -15.21 9.61 -4.08
CA GLY A 89 -16.29 9.83 -5.04
C GLY A 89 -15.86 9.64 -6.49
N ALA A 90 -14.77 8.91 -6.73
CA ALA A 90 -14.16 8.72 -8.05
C ALA A 90 -13.38 7.40 -8.11
N THR A 91 -13.22 6.86 -9.32
CA THR A 91 -12.40 5.66 -9.59
C THR A 91 -11.04 6.00 -10.21
N THR A 92 -10.80 7.26 -10.58
CA THR A 92 -9.49 7.75 -11.02
C THR A 92 -9.09 8.89 -10.10
N ILE A 93 -7.96 8.73 -9.42
CA ILE A 93 -7.39 9.74 -8.53
C ILE A 93 -5.98 10.10 -8.98
N SER A 94 -5.47 11.24 -8.54
CA SER A 94 -4.07 11.60 -8.66
C SER A 94 -3.57 11.93 -7.27
N GLU A 95 -2.43 11.41 -6.84
CA GLU A 95 -1.87 11.65 -5.50
C GLU A 95 -0.35 11.81 -5.51
N ARG A 96 0.21 12.37 -4.43
CA ARG A 96 1.66 12.70 -4.36
C ARG A 96 2.47 11.57 -3.74
N HIS A 97 3.48 11.09 -4.47
CA HIS A 97 4.38 10.02 -4.05
C HIS A 97 5.75 10.57 -3.64
N ARG A 98 6.40 9.85 -2.71
CA ARG A 98 7.80 10.05 -2.30
C ARG A 98 8.39 8.75 -1.73
N HIS A 99 8.59 7.74 -2.59
CA HIS A 99 9.17 6.46 -2.19
C HIS A 99 9.97 5.81 -3.32
N ARG A 100 10.74 4.78 -2.97
CA ARG A 100 11.53 3.96 -3.90
C ARG A 100 11.08 2.50 -3.93
N TYR A 101 10.70 1.99 -2.76
CA TYR A 101 10.24 0.62 -2.60
C TYR A 101 8.77 0.51 -3.00
N GLU A 102 8.46 -0.59 -3.66
CA GLU A 102 7.15 -0.94 -4.17
C GLU A 102 6.72 -2.31 -3.66
N VAL A 103 5.42 -2.52 -3.56
CA VAL A 103 4.84 -3.83 -3.28
C VAL A 103 4.97 -4.69 -4.54
N ASN A 104 5.48 -5.90 -4.37
CA ASN A 104 5.55 -6.89 -5.44
C ASN A 104 4.15 -7.46 -5.72
N ILE A 105 3.60 -7.10 -6.87
CA ILE A 105 2.25 -7.52 -7.27
C ILE A 105 2.11 -9.04 -7.46
N ASN A 106 3.22 -9.79 -7.57
CA ASN A 106 3.18 -11.25 -7.67
C ASN A 106 2.63 -11.92 -6.40
N TYR A 107 2.62 -11.23 -5.26
CA TYR A 107 2.02 -11.74 -4.01
C TYR A 107 0.53 -11.41 -3.89
N ARG A 108 -0.02 -10.62 -4.83
CA ARG A 108 -1.39 -10.10 -4.76
C ARG A 108 -2.42 -11.20 -4.57
N GLU A 109 -2.43 -12.21 -5.44
CA GLU A 109 -3.45 -13.27 -5.42
C GLU A 109 -3.50 -13.94 -4.04
N ALA A 110 -2.35 -14.39 -3.52
CA ALA A 110 -2.28 -15.01 -2.22
C ALA A 110 -2.69 -14.06 -1.07
N ILE A 111 -2.34 -12.78 -1.14
CA ILE A 111 -2.71 -11.78 -0.12
C ILE A 111 -4.20 -11.43 -0.18
N GLU A 112 -4.80 -11.34 -1.37
CA GLU A 112 -6.24 -11.08 -1.52
C GLU A 112 -7.06 -12.30 -1.06
N GLU A 113 -6.73 -13.50 -1.54
CA GLU A 113 -7.51 -14.72 -1.28
C GLU A 113 -7.38 -15.23 0.15
N LYS A 114 -6.16 -15.27 0.68
CA LYS A 114 -5.87 -15.84 2.01
C LYS A 114 -5.64 -14.76 3.06
N GLY A 115 -5.04 -13.64 2.65
CA GLY A 115 -4.76 -12.52 3.55
C GLY A 115 -5.96 -11.63 3.84
N GLY A 116 -7.00 -11.64 2.99
CA GLY A 116 -8.17 -10.77 3.14
C GLY A 116 -7.84 -9.27 3.01
N LEU A 117 -6.69 -8.94 2.42
CA LEU A 117 -6.26 -7.57 2.14
C LEU A 117 -6.38 -7.32 0.63
N ILE A 118 -7.33 -6.49 0.24
CA ILE A 118 -7.69 -6.22 -1.15
C ILE A 118 -6.82 -5.09 -1.69
N PHE A 119 -6.34 -5.24 -2.92
CA PHE A 119 -5.59 -4.22 -3.64
C PHE A 119 -6.61 -3.31 -4.36
N ALA A 120 -7.07 -2.30 -3.64
CA ALA A 120 -8.18 -1.44 -4.06
C ALA A 120 -7.79 -0.34 -5.05
N GLY A 121 -6.51 -0.15 -5.31
CA GLY A 121 -6.05 0.84 -6.28
C GLY A 121 -4.68 0.48 -6.82
N LEU A 122 -4.52 0.59 -8.13
CA LEU A 122 -3.29 0.30 -8.84
C LEU A 122 -2.85 1.51 -9.66
N SER A 123 -1.61 1.53 -10.12
CA SER A 123 -1.18 2.41 -11.21
C SER A 123 -2.00 2.13 -12.48
N PRO A 124 -2.09 3.08 -13.43
CA PRO A 124 -2.93 2.91 -14.62
C PRO A 124 -2.53 1.72 -15.52
N ASP A 125 -1.26 1.31 -15.48
CA ASP A 125 -0.75 0.12 -16.16
C ASP A 125 -1.03 -1.19 -15.40
N GLY A 126 -1.60 -1.11 -14.20
CA GLY A 126 -1.96 -2.25 -13.35
C GLY A 126 -0.77 -2.91 -12.66
N VAL A 127 0.43 -2.33 -12.69
CA VAL A 127 1.66 -2.98 -12.19
C VAL A 127 1.94 -2.65 -10.73
N LEU A 128 1.63 -1.43 -10.27
CA LEU A 128 2.00 -0.93 -8.96
C LEU A 128 0.78 -0.85 -8.05
N PRO A 129 0.77 -1.58 -6.93
CA PRO A 129 -0.17 -1.37 -5.84
C PRO A 129 -0.07 0.02 -5.22
N GLU A 130 -1.15 0.80 -5.30
CA GLU A 130 -1.21 2.16 -4.74
C GLU A 130 -2.06 2.24 -3.48
N THR A 131 -3.06 1.38 -3.36
CA THR A 131 -3.93 1.34 -2.18
C THR A 131 -4.34 -0.10 -1.84
N VAL A 132 -4.49 -0.35 -0.55
CA VAL A 132 -5.02 -1.61 -0.01
C VAL A 132 -6.09 -1.34 1.04
N GLU A 133 -7.07 -2.23 1.16
CA GLU A 133 -8.10 -2.14 2.20
C GLU A 133 -8.57 -3.52 2.65
N ARG A 134 -9.23 -3.58 3.80
CA ARG A 134 -9.91 -4.79 4.28
C ARG A 134 -11.41 -4.57 4.36
N THR A 135 -12.17 -5.51 3.82
CA THR A 135 -13.65 -5.52 3.89
C THR A 135 -14.16 -6.17 5.18
N ASP A 136 -13.35 -6.99 5.84
CA ASP A 136 -13.65 -7.67 7.11
C ASP A 136 -13.30 -6.85 8.36
N HIS A 137 -12.96 -5.57 8.21
CA HIS A 137 -12.53 -4.69 9.29
C HIS A 137 -13.33 -3.37 9.27
N PRO A 138 -13.66 -2.77 10.44
CA PRO A 138 -14.48 -1.56 10.49
C PRO A 138 -13.88 -0.43 9.64
N TRP A 139 -12.58 -0.18 9.78
CA TRP A 139 -11.85 0.76 8.93
C TRP A 139 -10.37 0.39 8.84
N PHE A 140 -9.93 -0.08 7.67
CA PHE A 140 -8.53 -0.44 7.43
C PHE A 140 -8.16 -0.04 6.02
N ILE A 141 -7.31 0.97 5.88
CA ILE A 141 -6.84 1.47 4.58
C ILE A 141 -5.33 1.69 4.65
N GLY A 142 -4.62 1.25 3.62
CA GLY A 142 -3.23 1.59 3.35
C GLY A 142 -3.13 2.31 2.00
N VAL A 143 -2.31 3.35 1.92
CA VAL A 143 -1.99 4.06 0.68
C VAL A 143 -0.49 4.22 0.53
N GLN A 144 0.01 4.13 -0.70
CA GLN A 144 1.43 4.25 -1.00
C GLN A 144 1.86 5.73 -1.11
N TYR A 145 0.94 6.59 -1.56
CA TYR A 145 1.10 8.04 -1.64
C TYR A 145 0.95 8.74 -0.28
N HIS A 146 1.12 10.06 -0.29
CA HIS A 146 1.10 10.97 0.86
C HIS A 146 -0.12 11.91 0.83
N PRO A 147 -1.30 11.47 1.30
CA PRO A 147 -2.51 12.29 1.31
C PRO A 147 -2.38 13.55 2.19
N GLU A 148 -1.44 13.55 3.14
CA GLU A 148 -1.12 14.71 3.98
C GLU A 148 -0.63 15.91 3.15
N LEU A 149 -0.03 15.66 1.98
CA LEU A 149 0.46 16.71 1.11
C LEU A 149 -0.65 17.41 0.30
N LYS A 150 -1.87 16.87 0.31
CA LYS A 150 -3.05 17.46 -0.33
C LYS A 150 -4.13 17.92 0.64
N SER A 151 -4.07 17.51 1.90
CA SER A 151 -5.00 17.95 2.94
C SER A 151 -4.86 19.45 3.21
N ARG A 152 -5.99 20.16 3.37
CA ARG A 152 -6.03 21.60 3.67
C ARG A 152 -6.98 21.88 4.84
N PRO A 153 -6.79 22.97 5.61
CA PRO A 153 -7.66 23.28 6.75
C PRO A 153 -9.15 23.34 6.43
N PHE A 154 -9.52 23.94 5.29
CA PHE A 154 -10.93 24.06 4.85
C PHE A 154 -11.36 23.00 3.84
N ALA A 155 -10.47 22.07 3.51
CA ALA A 155 -10.73 20.94 2.63
C ALA A 155 -9.88 19.76 3.11
N PRO A 156 -10.23 19.17 4.27
CA PRO A 156 -9.49 18.04 4.81
C PRO A 156 -9.57 16.88 3.82
N HIS A 157 -8.46 16.17 3.67
CA HIS A 157 -8.41 15.03 2.77
C HIS A 157 -9.45 13.96 3.20
N PRO A 158 -10.22 13.38 2.26
CA PRO A 158 -11.32 12.45 2.59
C PRO A 158 -10.86 11.26 3.42
N LEU A 159 -9.66 10.72 3.14
CA LEU A 159 -9.09 9.63 3.94
C LEU A 159 -8.85 9.98 5.41
N PHE A 160 -8.36 11.20 5.72
CA PHE A 160 -8.19 11.63 7.10
C PHE A 160 -9.53 11.86 7.78
N ALA A 161 -10.48 12.50 7.10
CA ALA A 161 -11.83 12.69 7.62
C ALA A 161 -12.52 11.34 7.93
N GLY A 162 -12.41 10.37 7.00
CA GLY A 162 -12.92 9.02 7.17
C GLY A 162 -12.24 8.26 8.31
N PHE A 163 -10.92 8.36 8.44
CA PHE A 163 -10.17 7.73 9.52
C PHE A 163 -10.58 8.27 10.90
N ILE A 164 -10.67 9.60 11.05
CA ILE A 164 -11.08 10.22 12.32
C ILE A 164 -12.54 9.87 12.64
N ALA A 165 -13.44 9.89 11.66
CA ALA A 165 -14.82 9.45 11.87
C ALA A 165 -14.88 8.00 12.39
N ALA A 166 -14.11 7.09 11.79
CA ALA A 166 -14.03 5.71 12.24
C ALA A 166 -13.43 5.58 13.65
N ALA A 167 -12.40 6.38 13.98
CA ALA A 167 -11.83 6.42 15.33
C ALA A 167 -12.84 6.90 16.37
N VAL A 168 -13.65 7.92 16.06
CA VAL A 168 -14.73 8.40 16.94
C VAL A 168 -15.76 7.31 17.16
N VAL A 169 -16.19 6.60 16.11
CA VAL A 169 -17.12 5.47 16.25
C VAL A 169 -16.53 4.38 17.15
N GLN A 170 -15.28 3.97 16.91
CA GLN A 170 -14.62 2.93 17.70
C GLN A 170 -14.48 3.33 19.16
N SER A 171 -14.14 4.59 19.45
CA SER A 171 -13.97 5.08 20.83
C SER A 171 -15.24 5.02 21.68
N ARG A 172 -16.43 4.92 21.04
CA ARG A 172 -17.72 4.81 21.73
C ARG A 172 -18.14 3.35 21.97
N LEU A 173 -17.43 2.40 21.39
CA LEU A 173 -17.68 0.95 21.53
C LEU A 173 -16.81 0.31 22.62
N VAL A 174 -15.79 1.04 23.10
CA VAL A 174 -14.93 0.69 24.24
C VAL A 174 -15.46 1.40 25.48
#